data_AF-A0A9D4QRY8-F1
#
_entry.id   AF-A0A9D4QRY8-F1
#
_cell.length_a   1.000
_cell.length_b   1.000
_cell.length_c   1.000
_cell.angle_alpha   90.00
_cell.angle_beta   90.00
_cell.angle_gamma   90.00
#
_symmetry.space_group_name_H-M   'P 1'
#
loop_
_entity.id
_entity.type
_entity.pdbx_description
1 polymer ?
#
loop_
_entity_poly.entity_id
_entity_poly.type
_entity_poly.pdbx_seq_one_letter_code
_entity_poly.pdbx_strand_id
1 'polypeptide(L)'
;MDGWMDGWMDGWMDGWMDGWMDGWMDGWMDGWMDGWMDGWMDGWMDGWMDGWMDGWMDGWMDGLKDGLKDGWMEGRIEGQISAYIT
;
A
#
# COMPACT_ATOMS: atom_id res chain seq x y z
N MET A 1 31.27 -9.51 -55.42
CA MET A 1 30.80 -8.19 -54.93
C MET A 1 29.80 -8.37 -53.78
N ASP A 2 29.78 -9.57 -53.18
CA ASP A 2 28.57 -10.08 -52.52
C ASP A 2 28.69 -9.99 -50.99
N GLY A 3 29.91 -10.12 -50.45
CA GLY A 3 30.15 -10.03 -49.01
C GLY A 3 29.93 -8.63 -48.39
N TRP A 4 29.80 -7.56 -49.19
CA TRP A 4 29.47 -6.23 -48.67
C TRP A 4 27.96 -6.04 -48.48
N MET A 5 27.13 -6.72 -49.27
CA MET A 5 25.68 -6.75 -49.08
C MET A 5 25.30 -7.68 -47.94
N ASP A 6 25.94 -8.84 -47.85
CA ASP A 6 25.68 -9.81 -46.78
C ASP A 6 26.03 -9.22 -45.40
N GLY A 7 27.24 -8.65 -45.24
CA GLY A 7 27.64 -8.05 -43.96
C GLY A 7 26.82 -6.82 -43.55
N TRP A 8 26.21 -6.11 -44.50
CA TRP A 8 25.34 -4.97 -44.21
C TRP A 8 23.92 -5.41 -43.82
N MET A 9 23.39 -6.46 -44.47
CA MET A 9 22.12 -7.08 -44.06
C MET A 9 22.23 -7.73 -42.69
N ASP A 10 23.29 -8.49 -42.44
CA ASP A 10 23.50 -9.17 -41.15
C ASP A 10 23.64 -8.16 -40.01
N GLY A 11 24.50 -7.13 -40.16
CA GLY A 11 24.69 -6.12 -39.12
C GLY A 11 23.45 -5.26 -38.86
N TRP A 12 22.63 -4.98 -39.87
CA TRP A 12 21.38 -4.25 -39.69
C TRP A 12 20.30 -5.11 -39.04
N MET A 13 20.22 -6.38 -39.44
CA MET A 13 19.25 -7.33 -38.91
C MET A 13 19.56 -7.68 -37.46
N ASP A 14 20.82 -7.98 -37.12
CA ASP A 14 21.28 -8.24 -35.75
C ASP A 14 21.08 -7.02 -34.86
N GLY A 15 21.54 -5.84 -35.27
CA GLY A 15 21.41 -4.62 -34.46
C GLY A 15 19.97 -4.18 -34.24
N TRP A 16 19.07 -4.44 -35.20
CA TRP A 16 17.64 -4.17 -35.04
C TRP A 16 16.96 -5.21 -34.17
N MET A 17 17.30 -6.49 -34.31
CA MET A 17 16.75 -7.57 -33.47
C MET A 17 17.18 -7.41 -32.02
N ASP A 18 18.47 -7.19 -31.77
CA ASP A 18 19.02 -7.01 -30.43
C ASP A 18 18.44 -5.75 -29.78
N GLY A 19 18.47 -4.60 -30.48
CA GLY A 19 17.96 -3.35 -29.91
C GLY A 19 16.46 -3.36 -29.64
N TRP A 20 15.67 -4.07 -30.46
CA TRP A 20 14.23 -4.21 -30.23
C TRP A 20 13.93 -5.23 -29.12
N MET A 21 14.67 -6.33 -29.08
CA MET A 21 14.48 -7.39 -28.09
C MET A 21 14.92 -6.92 -26.71
N ASP A 22 16.09 -6.29 -26.58
CA ASP A 22 16.59 -5.72 -25.32
C ASP A 22 15.70 -4.58 -24.86
N GLY A 23 15.40 -3.60 -25.73
CA GLY A 23 14.60 -2.44 -25.33
C GLY A 23 13.15 -2.80 -24.94
N TRP A 24 12.56 -3.81 -25.59
CA TRP A 24 11.22 -4.28 -25.24
C TRP A 24 11.24 -5.14 -23.98
N MET A 25 12.24 -6.01 -23.83
CA MET A 25 12.36 -6.89 -22.67
C MET A 25 12.69 -6.10 -21.41
N ASP A 26 13.64 -5.17 -21.47
CA ASP A 26 13.99 -4.28 -20.36
C ASP A 26 12.83 -3.35 -20.01
N GLY A 27 12.24 -2.67 -20.99
CA GLY A 27 11.14 -1.73 -20.74
C GLY A 27 9.88 -2.39 -20.20
N TRP A 28 9.58 -3.62 -20.63
CA TRP A 28 8.45 -4.38 -20.12
C TRP A 28 8.73 -4.98 -18.75
N MET A 29 9.94 -5.50 -18.53
CA MET A 29 10.33 -6.12 -17.27
C MET A 29 10.47 -5.07 -16.16
N ASP A 30 11.15 -3.95 -16.41
CA ASP A 30 11.27 -2.84 -15.47
C ASP A 30 9.92 -2.19 -15.21
N GLY A 31 9.18 -1.81 -16.25
CA GLY A 31 7.90 -1.11 -16.09
C GLY A 31 6.82 -1.96 -15.39
N TRP A 32 6.81 -3.28 -15.63
CA TRP A 32 5.87 -4.18 -14.96
C TRP A 32 6.33 -4.54 -13.55
N MET A 33 7.63 -4.78 -13.35
CA MET A 33 8.16 -5.13 -12.03
C MET A 33 8.10 -3.94 -11.08
N ASP A 34 8.52 -2.74 -11.50
CA ASP A 34 8.44 -1.52 -10.68
C ASP A 34 6.98 -1.12 -10.44
N GLY A 35 6.16 -1.07 -11.49
CA GLY A 35 4.76 -0.65 -11.34
C GLY A 35 3.93 -1.61 -10.48
N TRP A 36 4.20 -2.91 -10.53
CA TRP A 36 3.50 -3.89 -9.72
C TRP A 36 4.06 -3.94 -8.29
N MET A 37 5.38 -3.87 -8.12
CA MET A 37 6.03 -3.91 -6.82
C MET A 37 5.73 -2.64 -6.02
N ASP A 38 5.90 -1.45 -6.61
CA ASP A 38 5.59 -0.18 -5.94
C ASP A 38 4.09 -0.06 -5.68
N GLY A 39 3.25 -0.28 -6.70
CA GLY A 39 1.80 -0.12 -6.55
C GLY A 39 1.16 -1.09 -5.55
N TRP A 40 1.65 -2.32 -5.48
CA TRP A 40 1.16 -3.31 -4.52
C TRP A 40 1.74 -3.11 -3.13
N MET A 41 3.03 -2.79 -3.03
CA MET A 41 3.70 -2.57 -1.75
C MET A 41 3.21 -1.29 -1.08
N ASP A 42 3.14 -0.17 -1.80
CA ASP A 42 2.62 1.10 -1.26
C ASP A 42 1.13 0.98 -0.93
N GLY A 43 0.32 0.46 -1.86
CA GLY A 43 -1.12 0.36 -1.65
C GLY A 43 -1.51 -0.58 -0.49
N TRP A 44 -0.76 -1.67 -0.29
CA TRP A 44 -0.99 -2.59 0.81
C TRP A 44 -0.43 -2.05 2.13
N MET A 45 0.76 -1.45 2.11
CA MET A 45 1.42 -0.93 3.30
C MET A 45 0.68 0.30 3.83
N ASP A 46 0.35 1.27 2.98
CA ASP A 46 -0.42 2.47 3.38
C ASP A 46 -1.83 2.09 3.82
N GLY A 47 -2.55 1.30 3.00
CA GLY A 47 -3.94 0.92 3.31
C GLY A 47 -4.08 0.09 4.59
N TRP A 48 -3.12 -0.80 4.86
CA TRP A 48 -3.13 -1.59 6.09
C TRP A 48 -2.65 -0.79 7.29
N MET A 49 -1.58 0.00 7.14
CA MET A 49 -1.01 0.78 8.24
C MET A 49 -1.95 1.90 8.67
N ASP A 50 -2.50 2.68 7.73
CA ASP A 50 -3.47 3.75 8.03
C ASP A 50 -4.77 3.16 8.58
N GLY A 51 -5.34 2.16 7.91
CA GLY A 51 -6.61 1.55 8.35
C GLY A 51 -6.53 0.88 9.72
N TRP A 52 -5.41 0.25 10.04
CA TRP A 52 -5.20 -0.38 11.34
C TRP A 52 -4.88 0.65 12.43
N MET A 53 -4.02 1.63 12.12
CA MET A 53 -3.59 2.63 13.09
C MET A 53 -4.74 3.59 13.44
N ASP A 54 -5.47 4.09 12.45
CA ASP A 54 -6.63 4.97 12.67
C ASP A 54 -7.76 4.20 13.35
N GLY A 55 -8.13 3.02 12.84
CA GLY A 55 -9.21 2.23 13.41
C GLY A 55 -8.96 1.77 14.85
N TRP A 56 -7.72 1.41 15.17
CA TRP A 56 -7.35 1.01 16.53
C TRP A 56 -7.25 2.21 17.48
N MET A 57 -6.64 3.31 17.02
CA MET A 57 -6.43 4.50 17.85
C MET A 57 -7.74 5.23 18.14
N ASP A 58 -8.62 5.38 17.14
CA ASP A 58 -9.95 5.97 17.29
C ASP A 58 -10.84 5.08 18.16
N GLY A 59 -10.91 3.78 17.84
CA GLY A 59 -11.73 2.84 18.60
C GLY A 59 -11.31 2.73 20.08
N TRP A 60 -10.00 2.78 20.36
CA TRP A 60 -9.50 2.75 21.74
C TRP A 60 -9.72 4.07 22.47
N MET A 61 -9.47 5.21 21.82
CA MET A 61 -9.71 6.53 22.43
C MET A 61 -11.18 6.76 22.73
N ASP A 62 -12.07 6.44 21.79
CA ASP A 62 -13.50 6.67 21.95
C ASP A 62 -14.09 5.70 22.97
N GLY A 63 -13.74 4.40 22.89
CA GLY A 63 -14.17 3.41 23.88
C GLY A 63 -13.70 3.75 25.30
N LEU A 64 -12.48 4.27 25.47
CA LEU A 64 -11.96 4.70 26.76
C LEU A 64 -12.68 5.95 27.29
N LYS A 65 -12.90 6.96 26.43
CA LYS A 65 -13.57 8.20 26.81
C LYS A 65 -15.03 7.95 27.18
N ASP A 66 -15.73 7.13 26.40
CA ASP A 66 -17.14 6.83 26.61
C ASP A 66 -17.30 5.93 27.84
N GLY A 67 -16.51 4.87 27.97
CA GLY A 67 -16.54 4.01 29.16
C GLY A 67 -16.19 4.76 30.46
N LEU A 68 -15.27 5.72 30.41
CA LEU A 68 -14.93 6.55 31.58
C LEU A 68 -16.06 7.52 31.95
N LYS A 69 -16.67 8.17 30.96
CA LYS A 69 -17.79 9.11 31.18
C LYS A 69 -19.01 8.38 31.69
N ASP A 70 -19.36 7.25 31.06
CA ASP A 70 -20.53 6.46 31.39
C ASP A 70 -20.37 5.85 32.78
N GLY A 71 -19.22 5.22 33.07
CA GLY A 71 -18.95 4.65 34.40
C GLY A 71 -18.89 5.70 35.51
N TRP A 72 -18.39 6.90 35.23
CA TRP A 72 -18.37 7.99 36.21
C TRP A 72 -19.76 8.59 36.45
N MET A 73 -20.56 8.76 35.39
CA MET A 73 -21.94 9.25 35.48
C MET A 73 -22.82 8.24 36.22
N GLU A 74 -22.72 6.96 35.87
CA GLU A 74 -23.52 5.88 36.45
C GLU A 74 -23.17 5.67 37.93
N GLY A 75 -21.88 5.56 38.27
CA GLY A 75 -21.46 5.43 39.67
C GLY A 75 -21.79 6.64 40.54
N ARG A 76 -21.82 7.85 39.96
CA ARG A 76 -22.23 9.07 40.68
C ARG A 76 -23.73 9.14 40.89
N ILE A 77 -24.53 8.79 39.88
CA ILE A 77 -26.00 8.77 39.98
C ILE A 77 -26.43 7.69 40.98
N GLU A 78 -25.88 6.48 40.89
CA GLU A 78 -26.16 5.39 41.83
C GLU A 78 -25.71 5.73 43.25
N GLY A 79 -24.53 6.32 43.42
CA GLY A 79 -24.02 6.72 44.73
C GLY A 79 -24.86 7.81 45.39
N GLN A 80 -25.35 8.80 44.61
CA GLN A 80 -26.25 9.82 45.14
C GLN A 80 -27.63 9.25 45.47
N ILE A 81 -28.23 8.45 44.59
CA ILE A 81 -29.54 7.83 44.83
C ILE A 81 -29.49 6.91 46.06
N SER A 82 -28.43 6.10 46.20
CA SER A 82 -28.22 5.22 47.35
C SER A 82 -28.08 5.99 48.68
N ALA A 83 -27.37 7.13 48.65
CA ALA A 83 -27.19 8.00 49.82
C ALA A 83 -28.45 8.78 50.23
N TYR A 84 -29.44 8.94 49.34
CA TYR A 84 -30.71 9.61 49.64
C TYR A 84 -31.81 8.65 50.10
N ILE A 85 -31.69 7.34 49.81
CA ILE A 85 -32.70 6.31 50.13
C ILE A 85 -32.31 5.49 51.38
N THR A 86 -31.06 5.61 51.87
CA THR A 86 -30.61 5.11 53.19
C THR A 86 -30.82 6.18 54.25
#